data_AF-A0A7C9HX71-F1
#
_entry.id   AF-A0A7C9HX71-F1
#
_cell.length_a   1.000
_cell.length_b   1.000
_cell.length_c   1.000
_cell.angle_alpha   90.00
_cell.angle_beta   90.00
_cell.angle_gamma   90.00
#
_symmetry.space_group_name_H-M   'P 1'
#
loop_
_entity.id
_entity.type
_entity.pdbx_description
1 polymer ?
#
loop_
_entity_poly.entity_id
_entity_poly.type
_entity_poly.pdbx_seq_one_letter_code
_entity_poly.pdbx_strand_id
1 'polypeptide(L)'
;MSKRFTLPLLAALPAVLAACGDDLDLDRYSRVRYNSYADCLAVNRAMTSRGLPNPCQKTSGGIYGPYARIVGGTTRYIGYTSSGALSGSGLTYDSKKGTYGSFKAPVSRGGFTSSSRAGSSGS
;
A
#
# COMPACT_ATOMS: atom_id res chain seq x y z
N MET A 1 43.37 18.53 40.62
CA MET A 1 42.61 17.26 40.53
C MET A 1 41.82 17.27 39.23
N SER A 2 42.25 16.48 38.24
CA SER A 2 41.69 16.50 36.89
C SER A 2 40.59 15.44 36.76
N LYS A 3 39.32 15.85 36.66
CA LYS A 3 38.21 14.92 36.42
C LYS A 3 38.09 14.65 34.92
N ARG A 4 38.35 13.40 34.52
CA ARG A 4 38.15 12.89 33.17
C ARG A 4 36.70 12.45 33.02
N PHE A 5 35.99 13.00 32.04
CA PHE A 5 34.68 12.50 31.62
C PHE A 5 34.88 11.50 30.50
N THR A 6 34.63 10.23 30.78
CA THR A 6 34.54 9.16 29.79
C THR A 6 33.14 9.22 29.18
N LEU A 7 33.04 9.71 27.94
CA LEU A 7 31.84 9.56 27.12
C LEU A 7 31.82 8.11 26.60
N PRO A 8 30.90 7.24 27.05
CA PRO A 8 30.71 5.97 26.37
C PRO A 8 30.17 6.29 24.97
N LEU A 9 30.92 5.88 23.96
CA LEU A 9 30.53 5.91 22.56
C LEU A 9 29.09 5.41 22.42
N LEU A 10 28.21 6.34 22.02
CA LEU A 10 26.91 6.07 21.41
C LEU A 10 27.15 5.25 20.13
N ALA A 11 27.38 3.96 20.28
CA ALA A 11 27.48 2.98 19.20
C ALA A 11 26.27 2.03 19.23
N ALA A 12 25.09 2.55 19.55
CA ALA A 12 23.83 1.90 19.26
C ALA A 12 23.15 2.71 18.16
N LEU A 13 23.56 2.43 16.92
CA LEU A 13 22.86 2.88 15.73
C LEU A 13 21.36 2.56 15.89
N PRO A 14 20.47 3.46 15.47
CA PRO A 14 19.04 3.28 15.59
C PRO A 14 18.59 2.09 14.74
N ALA A 15 18.41 0.92 15.35
CA ALA A 15 17.59 -0.16 14.81
C ALA A 15 16.08 0.16 14.95
N VAL A 16 15.73 1.44 14.84
CA VAL A 16 14.36 1.96 14.82
C VAL A 16 14.18 2.79 13.55
N LEU A 17 14.57 2.21 12.41
CA LEU A 17 14.28 2.75 11.07
C LEU A 17 13.56 1.74 10.17
N ALA A 18 13.17 0.58 10.71
CA ALA A 18 12.23 -0.33 10.05
C ALA A 18 10.75 -0.01 10.37
N ALA A 19 10.49 1.18 10.94
CA ALA A 19 9.16 1.65 11.33
C ALA A 19 8.85 3.05 10.78
N CYS A 20 9.55 3.51 9.74
CA CYS A 20 8.99 4.48 8.82
C CYS A 20 8.53 3.66 7.63
N GLY A 21 7.27 3.21 7.69
CA GLY A 21 6.64 2.54 6.56
C GLY A 21 6.87 3.40 5.34
N ASP A 22 7.30 2.78 4.24
CA ASP A 22 7.09 3.35 2.92
C ASP A 22 5.66 3.91 2.93
N ASP A 23 5.53 5.24 2.90
CA ASP A 23 4.27 5.95 2.74
C ASP A 23 3.77 5.63 1.33
N LEU A 24 3.30 4.39 1.20
CA LEU A 24 2.42 3.95 0.16
C LEU A 24 1.26 4.91 0.30
N ASP A 25 1.09 5.79 -0.70
CA ASP A 25 0.11 6.90 -0.79
C ASP A 25 -1.33 6.32 -0.88
N LEU A 26 -1.65 5.53 0.14
CA LEU A 26 -2.86 4.80 0.42
C LEU A 26 -3.77 5.63 1.31
N ASP A 27 -3.37 6.83 1.74
CA ASP A 27 -4.22 7.75 2.51
C ASP A 27 -5.54 8.04 1.78
N ARG A 28 -5.52 7.92 0.45
CA ARG A 28 -6.70 8.10 -0.42
C ARG A 28 -7.47 6.80 -0.68
N TYR A 29 -6.99 5.67 -0.18
CA TYR A 29 -7.60 4.36 -0.31
C TYR A 29 -8.19 3.93 1.03
N SER A 30 -9.43 3.46 0.99
CA SER A 30 -10.13 2.89 2.14
C SER A 30 -10.18 1.36 1.99
N ARG A 31 -10.33 0.64 3.09
CA ARG A 31 -10.53 -0.81 3.08
C ARG A 31 -11.60 -1.18 4.09
N VAL A 32 -12.37 -2.20 3.77
CA VAL A 32 -13.43 -2.72 4.64
C VAL A 32 -12.89 -3.86 5.47
N ARG A 33 -13.23 -3.86 6.77
CA ARG A 33 -12.96 -4.98 7.67
C ARG A 33 -14.11 -5.98 7.62
N TYR A 34 -13.77 -7.26 7.60
CA TYR A 34 -14.72 -8.38 7.58
C TYR A 34 -14.62 -9.21 8.85
N ASN A 35 -15.70 -9.92 9.17
CA ASN A 35 -15.78 -10.81 10.33
C ASN A 35 -15.05 -12.14 10.09
N SER A 36 -15.04 -12.62 8.84
CA SER A 36 -14.38 -13.86 8.46
C SER A 36 -13.70 -13.77 7.08
N TYR A 37 -12.71 -14.63 6.84
CA TYR A 37 -12.01 -14.67 5.57
C TYR A 37 -12.92 -15.17 4.43
N ALA A 38 -13.80 -16.12 4.74
CA ALA A 38 -14.79 -16.64 3.80
C ALA A 38 -15.78 -15.55 3.35
N ASP A 39 -16.23 -14.71 4.29
CA ASP A 39 -17.13 -13.58 4.00
C ASP A 39 -16.46 -12.55 3.08
N CYS A 40 -15.21 -12.19 3.38
CA CYS A 40 -14.43 -11.32 2.50
C CYS A 40 -14.32 -11.87 1.08
N LEU A 41 -14.00 -13.17 0.93
CA LEU A 41 -13.90 -13.80 -0.38
C LEU A 41 -15.25 -13.84 -1.11
N ALA A 42 -16.34 -14.12 -0.39
CA ALA A 42 -17.68 -14.17 -0.98
C ALA A 42 -18.10 -12.81 -1.56
N VAL A 43 -17.94 -11.74 -0.79
CA VAL A 43 -18.29 -10.38 -1.21
C VAL A 43 -17.42 -9.90 -2.38
N ASN A 44 -16.12 -10.26 -2.38
CA ASN A 44 -15.18 -9.78 -3.40
C ASN A 44 -14.97 -10.75 -4.57
N ARG A 45 -15.72 -11.86 -4.63
CA ARG A 45 -15.59 -12.91 -5.65
C ARG A 45 -15.70 -12.37 -7.07
N ALA A 46 -16.60 -11.41 -7.29
CA ALA A 46 -16.77 -10.74 -8.57
C ALA A 46 -15.47 -10.05 -9.00
N MET A 47 -14.78 -9.34 -8.09
CA MET A 47 -13.53 -8.65 -8.43
C MET A 47 -12.40 -9.61 -8.79
N THR A 48 -12.31 -10.74 -8.08
CA THR A 48 -11.34 -11.81 -8.41
C THR A 48 -11.59 -12.37 -9.80
N SER A 49 -12.85 -12.63 -10.16
CA SER A 49 -13.20 -13.10 -11.51
C SER A 49 -12.89 -12.09 -12.62
N ARG A 50 -12.78 -10.80 -12.27
CA ARG A 50 -12.40 -9.71 -13.19
C ARG A 50 -10.89 -9.44 -13.21
N GLY A 51 -10.10 -10.23 -12.50
CA GLY A 51 -8.63 -10.15 -12.53
C GLY A 51 -8.00 -9.36 -11.38
N LEU A 52 -8.73 -9.09 -10.29
CA LEU A 52 -8.11 -8.57 -9.07
C LEU A 52 -7.33 -9.70 -8.35
N PRO A 53 -6.01 -9.57 -8.18
CA PRO A 53 -5.21 -10.55 -7.46
C PRO A 53 -5.54 -10.49 -5.96
N ASN A 54 -5.83 -11.65 -5.37
CA ASN A 54 -6.21 -11.88 -3.96
C ASN A 54 -6.90 -10.68 -3.26
N PRO A 55 -8.23 -10.66 -3.19
CA PRO A 55 -8.93 -9.49 -2.63
C PRO A 55 -8.83 -9.38 -1.11
N CYS A 56 -8.40 -10.41 -0.39
CA CYS A 56 -8.56 -10.51 1.05
C CYS A 56 -7.24 -10.78 1.77
N GLN A 57 -6.98 -10.02 2.83
CA GLN A 57 -5.79 -10.17 3.66
C GLN A 57 -6.14 -10.32 5.13
N LYS A 58 -5.54 -11.33 5.77
CA LYS A 58 -5.59 -11.53 7.22
C LYS A 58 -4.37 -10.85 7.85
N THR A 59 -4.61 -9.97 8.81
CA THR A 59 -3.57 -9.32 9.63
C THR A 59 -3.85 -9.55 11.11
N SER A 60 -2.94 -9.13 11.98
CA SER A 60 -3.16 -9.14 13.43
C SER A 60 -4.36 -8.29 13.87
N GLY A 61 -4.72 -7.26 13.10
CA GLY A 61 -5.85 -6.36 13.36
C GLY A 61 -7.21 -6.86 12.86
N GLY A 62 -7.24 -7.95 12.08
CA GLY A 62 -8.47 -8.52 11.53
C GLY A 62 -8.33 -8.97 10.07
N ILE A 63 -9.47 -9.12 9.40
CA ILE A 63 -9.53 -9.47 7.99
C ILE A 63 -9.97 -8.25 7.22
N TYR A 64 -9.21 -7.90 6.19
CA TYR A 64 -9.46 -6.74 5.35
C TYR A 64 -9.69 -7.15 3.91
N GLY A 65 -10.65 -6.52 3.26
CA GLY A 65 -10.84 -6.60 1.81
C GLY A 65 -9.87 -5.67 1.07
N PRO A 66 -10.05 -5.53 -0.25
CA PRO A 66 -9.10 -4.80 -1.07
C PRO A 66 -9.12 -3.31 -0.73
N TYR A 67 -8.02 -2.64 -1.02
CA TYR A 67 -7.94 -1.19 -0.95
C TYR A 67 -8.75 -0.58 -2.09
N ALA A 68 -9.75 0.23 -1.76
CA ALA A 68 -10.66 0.86 -2.70
C ALA A 68 -10.50 2.39 -2.66
N ARG A 69 -10.40 3.00 -3.85
CA ARG A 69 -10.40 4.45 -4.02
C ARG A 69 -11.40 4.84 -5.10
N ILE A 70 -12.30 5.77 -4.78
CA ILE A 70 -13.30 6.28 -5.72
C ILE A 70 -12.83 7.65 -6.22
N VAL A 71 -12.79 7.83 -7.54
CA VAL A 71 -12.35 9.06 -8.20
C VAL A 71 -13.25 9.36 -9.39
N GLY A 72 -14.11 10.37 -9.28
CA GLY A 72 -14.85 10.92 -10.44
C GLY A 72 -15.69 9.90 -11.24
N GLY A 73 -16.21 8.86 -10.58
CA GLY A 73 -16.96 7.77 -11.23
C GLY A 73 -16.12 6.54 -11.59
N THR A 74 -14.85 6.53 -11.23
CA THR A 74 -13.97 5.37 -11.39
C THR A 74 -13.55 4.84 -10.03
N THR A 75 -13.77 3.55 -9.78
CA THR A 75 -13.30 2.89 -8.56
C THR A 75 -12.04 2.08 -8.86
N ARG A 76 -10.99 2.30 -8.08
CA ARG A 76 -9.73 1.55 -8.16
C ARG A 76 -9.63 0.63 -6.97
N TYR A 77 -9.37 -0.64 -7.23
CA TYR A 77 -9.19 -1.70 -6.26
C TYR A 77 -7.76 -2.22 -6.32
N ILE A 78 -7.09 -2.33 -5.19
CA ILE A 78 -5.77 -2.93 -5.05
C ILE A 78 -5.91 -4.10 -4.09
N GLY A 79 -5.61 -5.29 -4.58
CA GLY A 79 -5.59 -6.50 -3.80
C GLY A 79 -4.18 -6.82 -3.28
N TYR A 80 -3.97 -8.09 -2.95
CA TYR A 80 -2.78 -8.55 -2.25
C TYR A 80 -2.00 -9.57 -3.07
N THR A 81 -0.73 -9.78 -2.72
CA THR A 81 0.07 -10.90 -3.18
C THR A 81 -0.23 -12.15 -2.34
N SER A 82 0.33 -13.30 -2.73
CA SER A 82 0.28 -14.53 -1.91
C SER A 82 0.98 -14.38 -0.56
N SER A 83 1.99 -13.51 -0.47
CA SER A 83 2.68 -13.16 0.78
C SER A 83 1.93 -12.14 1.64
N GLY A 84 0.81 -11.60 1.16
CA GLY A 84 0.01 -10.60 1.87
C GLY A 84 0.49 -9.16 1.75
N ALA A 85 1.51 -8.91 0.92
CA ALA A 85 1.90 -7.57 0.50
C ALA A 85 0.87 -7.01 -0.51
N LEU A 86 0.96 -5.72 -0.83
CA LEU A 86 0.09 -5.14 -1.85
C LEU A 86 0.51 -5.59 -3.26
N SER A 87 -0.49 -5.91 -4.07
CA SER A 87 -0.25 -6.24 -5.47
C SER A 87 0.22 -5.01 -6.24
N GLY A 88 1.22 -5.19 -7.11
CA GLY A 88 1.66 -4.16 -8.06
C GLY A 88 0.70 -3.89 -9.21
N SER A 89 -0.38 -4.68 -9.29
CA SER A 89 -1.50 -4.47 -10.21
C SER A 89 -2.81 -4.34 -9.44
N GLY A 90 -3.69 -3.49 -9.94
CA GLY A 90 -5.04 -3.30 -9.41
C GLY A 90 -6.10 -3.36 -10.50
N LEU A 91 -7.35 -3.46 -10.07
CA LEU A 91 -8.54 -3.45 -10.92
C LEU A 91 -9.17 -2.07 -10.89
N THR A 92 -9.54 -1.54 -12.04
CA THR A 92 -10.31 -0.31 -12.19
C THR A 92 -11.70 -0.66 -12.67
N TYR A 93 -12.72 -0.02 -12.08
CA TYR A 93 -14.11 -0.08 -12.52
C TYR A 93 -14.55 1.33 -12.93
N ASP A 94 -14.89 1.51 -14.20
CA ASP A 94 -15.49 2.75 -14.71
C ASP A 94 -17.02 2.62 -14.63
N SER A 95 -17.63 3.31 -13.67
CA SER A 95 -19.09 3.27 -13.48
C SER A 95 -19.87 3.94 -14.63
N LYS A 96 -19.23 4.82 -15.40
CA LYS A 96 -19.89 5.50 -16.54
C LYS A 96 -20.00 4.56 -17.74
N LYS A 97 -19.00 3.70 -17.92
CA LYS A 97 -18.95 2.72 -19.02
C LYS A 97 -19.40 1.33 -18.61
N GLY A 98 -19.50 1.05 -17.30
CA GLY A 98 -19.76 -0.29 -16.77
C GLY A 98 -18.61 -1.27 -17.04
N THR A 99 -17.40 -0.77 -17.32
CA THR A 99 -16.27 -1.59 -17.77
C THR A 99 -15.21 -1.74 -16.70
N TYR A 100 -14.55 -2.90 -16.70
CA TYR A 100 -13.38 -3.17 -15.89
C TYR A 100 -12.10 -3.02 -16.70
N GLY A 101 -11.02 -2.58 -16.05
CA GLY A 101 -9.68 -2.52 -16.63
C GLY A 101 -8.62 -2.77 -15.56
N SER A 102 -7.37 -2.94 -15.97
CA SER A 102 -6.24 -3.11 -15.05
C SER A 102 -5.39 -1.84 -14.99
N PHE A 103 -4.75 -1.59 -13.85
CA PHE A 103 -3.75 -0.52 -13.72
C PHE A 103 -2.56 -0.98 -12.89
N LYS A 104 -1.42 -0.28 -13.04
CA LYS A 104 -0.25 -0.47 -12.19
C LYS A 104 -0.48 0.25 -10.86
N ALA A 105 -0.55 -0.51 -9.77
CA ALA A 105 -0.75 0.03 -8.45
C ALA A 105 0.49 0.79 -7.97
N PRO A 106 0.34 1.90 -7.22
CA PRO A 106 1.44 2.68 -6.67
C PRO A 106 2.01 1.97 -5.42
N VAL A 107 2.46 0.72 -5.58
CA VAL A 107 3.18 0.01 -4.51
C VAL A 107 4.65 0.40 -4.62
N SER A 108 5.18 1.05 -3.58
CA SER A 108 6.61 1.32 -3.48
C SER A 108 7.33 -0.02 -3.42
N ARG A 109 7.99 -0.40 -4.53
CA ARG A 109 9.01 -1.44 -4.48
C ARG A 109 10.26 -0.70 -4.00
N GLY A 110 10.60 -0.82 -2.71
CA GLY A 110 11.78 -0.20 -2.11
C GLY A 110 12.93 -0.10 -3.12
N GLY A 111 13.18 1.12 -3.59
CA GLY A 111 13.98 1.36 -4.77
C GLY A 111 13.88 2.84 -5.10
N PHE A 112 14.87 3.58 -4.60
CA PHE A 112 15.14 5.00 -4.82
C PHE A 112 14.51 5.58 -6.10
N THR A 113 13.25 6.05 -6.04
CA THR A 113 12.75 6.98 -7.05
C THR A 113 12.99 8.37 -6.52
N SER A 114 14.20 8.87 -6.76
CA SER A 114 14.53 10.28 -6.70
C SER A 114 13.62 11.02 -7.69
N SER A 115 12.40 11.38 -7.27
CA SER A 115 11.67 12.48 -7.89
C SER A 115 12.26 13.79 -7.38
N SER A 116 13.55 13.99 -7.68
CA SER A 116 14.12 15.32 -7.72
C SER A 116 13.40 16.02 -8.87
N ARG A 117 12.37 16.80 -8.55
CA ARG A 117 11.89 17.85 -9.44
C ARG A 117 13.05 18.82 -9.59
N ALA A 118 13.96 18.54 -10.52
CA ALA A 118 14.94 19.50 -10.98
C ALA A 118 14.14 20.58 -11.73
N GLY A 119 13.83 21.65 -11.00
CA GLY A 119 13.33 22.87 -11.59
C GLY A 119 14.33 23.32 -12.65
N SER A 120 13.87 23.34 -13.90
CA SER A 120 14.54 24.07 -14.96
C SER A 120 14.39 25.55 -14.61
N SER A 121 15.39 26.11 -13.93
CA SER A 121 15.58 27.54 -13.82
C SER A 121 16.51 27.94 -14.95
N GLY A 122 15.91 28.32 -16.08
CA GLY A 122 16.63 29.01 -17.15
C GLY A 122 16.89 30.47 -16.74
N SER A 123 18.13 30.90 -16.87
CA SER A 123 18.55 32.29 -17.05
C SER A 123 19.74 32.28 -17.97
#